data_AF-G7Q8Q3-F1
#
_entry.id   AF-G7Q8Q3-F1
#
_cell.length_a   1.000
_cell.length_b   1.000
_cell.length_c   1.000
_cell.angle_alpha   90.00
_cell.angle_beta   90.00
_cell.angle_gamma   90.00
#
_symmetry.space_group_name_H-M   'P 1'
#
loop_
_entity.id
_entity.type
_entity.pdbx_description
1 polymer ?
#
loop_
_entity_poly.entity_id
_entity_poly.type
_entity_poly.pdbx_seq_one_letter_code
_entity_poly.pdbx_strand_id
1 'polypeptide(L)'
;MEERRVTITFSGGAAASLGYTALVGLLSLLLVPAAWGVGAFIAWWTGRLVFADGTRAVFEGRPGRVWPLFTALVFLALLPGAAAAVASHGGRATGLQMVLALALLPLIAALKLPLYRWIIEHIRLEPGGAPRFTGRYPAYLAWAAALTLSYFTIIGWPFVAVAMVRWFCRHVRGEGYAVAFAGTGWGLLWRSLVWLVGMVLILPIPWVLRSLYAWLADNLEIVRHDAQGEFGSFSA
;
A
#
# COMPACT_ATOMS: atom_id res chain seq x y z
N MET A 1 -30.79 -5.58 4.05
CA MET A 1 -29.41 -6.07 3.81
C MET A 1 -28.64 -5.77 5.07
N GLU A 2 -28.26 -6.79 5.83
CA GLU A 2 -27.44 -6.61 7.03
C GLU A 2 -25.97 -6.54 6.57
N GLU A 3 -25.33 -5.39 6.80
CA GLU A 3 -23.90 -5.21 6.48
C GLU A 3 -23.07 -5.72 7.65
N ARG A 4 -22.45 -6.89 7.48
CA ARG A 4 -21.54 -7.42 8.51
C ARG A 4 -20.14 -6.86 8.30
N ARG A 5 -19.67 -6.10 9.29
CA ARG A 5 -18.28 -5.60 9.33
C ARG A 5 -17.37 -6.62 10.01
N VAL A 6 -16.27 -6.96 9.35
CA VAL A 6 -15.25 -7.88 9.84
C VAL A 6 -13.98 -7.08 10.06
N THR A 7 -13.52 -7.06 11.31
CA THR A 7 -12.26 -6.44 11.69
C THR A 7 -11.08 -7.34 11.31
N ILE A 8 -9.98 -6.70 10.93
CA ILE A 8 -8.71 -7.35 10.59
C ILE A 8 -7.69 -6.96 11.66
N THR A 9 -6.85 -7.89 12.06
CA THR A 9 -5.72 -7.63 12.97
C THR A 9 -4.44 -8.19 12.39
N PHE A 10 -3.30 -7.60 12.76
CA PHE A 10 -1.99 -8.08 12.31
C PHE A 10 -1.25 -8.90 13.38
N SER A 11 -0.86 -10.12 13.02
CA SER A 11 -0.14 -11.04 13.91
C SER A 11 1.38 -11.10 13.68
N GLY A 12 1.93 -10.36 12.71
CA GLY A 12 3.34 -10.47 12.32
C GLY A 12 4.33 -9.95 13.35
N GLY A 13 5.45 -10.68 13.53
CA GLY A 13 6.52 -10.34 14.48
C GLY A 13 7.37 -9.12 14.09
N ALA A 14 7.93 -8.41 15.09
CA ALA A 14 8.77 -7.23 14.86
C ALA A 14 10.04 -7.53 14.06
N ALA A 15 10.76 -8.61 14.39
CA ALA A 15 11.94 -9.05 13.64
C ALA A 15 11.60 -9.39 12.18
N ALA A 16 10.46 -10.02 11.93
CA ALA A 16 10.01 -10.32 10.58
C ALA A 16 9.67 -9.03 9.80
N SER A 17 9.00 -8.07 10.45
CA SER A 17 8.76 -6.74 9.87
C SER A 17 10.04 -6.07 9.41
N LEU A 18 11.12 -6.12 10.22
CA LEU A 18 12.42 -5.61 9.80
C LEU A 18 13.01 -6.44 8.66
N GLY A 19 13.02 -7.77 8.80
CA GLY A 19 13.64 -8.68 7.83
C GLY A 19 13.07 -8.54 6.41
N TYR A 20 11.74 -8.53 6.26
CA TYR A 20 11.12 -8.36 4.94
C TYR A 20 11.31 -6.95 4.39
N THR A 21 11.31 -5.91 5.22
CA THR A 21 11.56 -4.53 4.76
C THR A 21 13.00 -4.33 4.34
N ALA A 22 13.96 -4.88 5.08
CA ALA A 22 15.36 -4.90 4.70
C ALA A 22 15.57 -5.70 3.41
N LEU A 23 14.90 -6.84 3.26
CA LEU A 23 14.92 -7.63 2.02
C LEU A 23 14.41 -6.82 0.83
N VAL A 24 13.27 -6.14 0.95
CA VAL A 24 12.74 -5.25 -0.09
C VAL A 24 13.76 -4.16 -0.43
N GLY A 25 14.33 -3.50 0.57
CA GLY A 25 15.34 -2.46 0.38
C GLY A 25 16.57 -2.98 -0.36
N LEU A 26 17.14 -4.10 0.09
CA LEU A 26 18.32 -4.72 -0.51
C LEU A 26 18.06 -5.18 -1.95
N LEU A 27 16.93 -5.84 -2.20
CA LEU A 27 16.58 -6.27 -3.57
C LEU A 27 16.23 -5.10 -4.49
N SER A 28 15.76 -3.98 -3.94
CA SER A 28 15.54 -2.74 -4.70
C SER A 28 16.85 -2.13 -5.19
N LEU A 29 17.96 -2.31 -4.48
CA LEU A 29 19.30 -1.87 -4.94
C LEU A 29 19.74 -2.64 -6.19
N LEU A 30 19.24 -3.85 -6.39
CA LEU A 30 19.60 -4.72 -7.51
C LEU A 30 18.67 -4.52 -8.74
N LEU A 31 17.70 -3.60 -8.67
CA LEU A 31 16.70 -3.24 -9.69
C LEU A 31 15.78 -4.37 -10.17
N VAL A 32 16.31 -5.46 -10.70
CA VAL A 32 15.55 -6.62 -11.20
C VAL A 32 14.93 -7.41 -10.04
N PRO A 33 15.68 -7.82 -9.00
CA PRO A 33 15.14 -8.60 -7.88
C PRO A 33 14.10 -7.87 -7.03
N ALA A 34 13.94 -6.55 -7.18
CA ALA A 34 13.01 -5.71 -6.43
C ALA A 34 11.58 -6.30 -6.41
N ALA A 35 11.13 -6.85 -7.54
CA ALA A 35 9.80 -7.45 -7.66
C ALA A 35 9.60 -8.64 -6.71
N TRP A 36 10.63 -9.46 -6.52
CA TRP A 36 10.58 -10.62 -5.62
C TRP A 36 10.58 -10.20 -4.17
N GLY A 37 11.33 -9.15 -3.81
CA GLY A 37 11.29 -8.57 -2.46
C GLY A 37 9.90 -8.10 -2.10
N VAL A 38 9.26 -7.32 -2.98
CA VAL A 38 7.91 -6.81 -2.75
C VAL A 38 6.89 -7.94 -2.73
N GLY A 39 6.98 -8.91 -3.65
CA GLY A 39 6.10 -10.08 -3.65
C GLY A 39 6.21 -10.91 -2.37
N ALA A 40 7.42 -11.15 -1.87
CA ALA A 40 7.66 -11.86 -0.62
C ALA A 40 7.11 -11.09 0.59
N PHE A 41 7.31 -9.76 0.62
CA PHE A 41 6.74 -8.90 1.66
C PHE A 41 5.21 -8.95 1.66
N ILE A 42 4.57 -8.84 0.49
CA ILE A 42 3.10 -8.88 0.38
C ILE A 42 2.59 -10.25 0.83
N ALA A 43 3.18 -11.34 0.36
CA ALA A 43 2.79 -12.71 0.76
C ALA A 43 2.89 -12.91 2.28
N TRP A 44 3.99 -12.44 2.87
CA TRP A 44 4.16 -12.48 4.32
C TRP A 44 3.13 -11.60 5.04
N TRP A 45 2.91 -10.36 4.60
CA TRP A 45 1.98 -9.45 5.26
C TRP A 45 0.54 -9.98 5.20
N THR A 46 0.07 -10.42 4.04
CA THR A 46 -1.28 -11.00 3.87
C THR A 46 -1.46 -12.27 4.68
N GLY A 47 -0.44 -13.15 4.71
CA GLY A 47 -0.48 -14.38 5.49
C GLY A 47 -0.46 -14.18 7.01
N ARG A 48 -0.23 -12.94 7.49
CA ARG A 48 -0.26 -12.57 8.91
C ARG A 48 -1.48 -11.73 9.28
N LEU A 49 -2.41 -11.52 8.35
CA LEU A 49 -3.71 -10.92 8.64
C LEU A 49 -4.62 -11.96 9.29
N VAL A 50 -5.23 -11.58 10.40
CA VAL A 50 -6.20 -12.39 11.14
C VAL A 50 -7.54 -11.68 11.06
N PHE A 51 -8.52 -12.35 10.45
CA PHE A 51 -9.88 -11.85 10.27
C PHE A 51 -10.77 -12.39 11.39
N ALA A 52 -11.64 -11.55 11.94
CA ALA A 52 -12.52 -11.93 13.05
C ALA A 52 -13.55 -13.03 12.68
N ASP A 53 -13.85 -13.20 11.39
CA ASP A 53 -14.78 -14.21 10.86
C ASP A 53 -14.11 -15.52 10.42
N GLY A 54 -12.79 -15.66 10.63
CA GLY A 54 -12.02 -16.84 10.24
C GLY A 54 -11.52 -16.85 8.79
N THR A 55 -11.80 -15.78 8.02
CA THR A 55 -11.29 -15.61 6.64
C THR A 55 -9.77 -15.59 6.62
N ARG A 56 -9.20 -15.97 5.48
CA ARG A 56 -7.75 -15.87 5.24
C ARG A 56 -7.46 -15.10 3.97
N ALA A 57 -6.41 -14.29 4.01
CA ALA A 57 -5.87 -13.62 2.84
C ALA A 57 -4.66 -14.40 2.32
N VAL A 58 -4.72 -14.83 1.06
CA VAL A 58 -3.67 -15.57 0.38
C VAL A 58 -3.20 -14.75 -0.81
N PHE A 59 -1.88 -14.57 -0.94
CA PHE A 59 -1.30 -13.89 -2.07
C PHE A 59 -0.80 -14.91 -3.11
N GLU A 60 -1.33 -14.82 -4.33
CA GLU A 60 -0.99 -15.71 -5.45
C GLU A 60 -0.16 -15.01 -6.55
N GLY A 61 0.31 -13.80 -6.28
CA GLY A 61 1.02 -13.00 -7.27
C GLY A 61 2.38 -13.60 -7.62
N ARG A 62 2.65 -13.76 -8.93
CA ARG A 62 3.96 -14.20 -9.46
C ARG A 62 4.81 -12.99 -9.89
N PRO A 63 5.88 -12.63 -9.15
CA PRO A 63 6.70 -11.46 -9.45
C PRO A 63 7.35 -11.47 -10.84
N GLY A 64 7.64 -12.66 -11.38
CA GLY A 64 8.27 -12.83 -12.69
C GLY A 64 7.47 -12.30 -13.89
N ARG A 65 6.18 -11.95 -13.73
CA ARG A 65 5.40 -11.30 -14.80
C ARG A 65 5.41 -9.77 -14.73
N VAL A 66 5.69 -9.20 -13.56
CA VAL A 66 5.61 -7.76 -13.30
C VAL A 66 6.96 -7.11 -13.02
N TRP A 67 8.04 -7.89 -13.01
CA TRP A 67 9.39 -7.39 -12.76
C TRP A 67 9.80 -6.19 -13.65
N PRO A 68 9.41 -6.09 -14.96
CA PRO A 68 9.79 -4.93 -15.75
C PRO A 68 9.14 -3.64 -15.23
N LEU A 69 7.92 -3.71 -14.68
CA LEU A 69 7.25 -2.56 -14.07
C LEU A 69 7.97 -2.10 -12.80
N PHE A 70 8.42 -3.04 -11.96
CA PHE A 70 9.22 -2.72 -10.78
C PHE A 70 10.56 -2.10 -11.14
N THR A 71 11.29 -2.70 -12.09
CA THR A 71 12.58 -2.18 -12.56
C THR A 71 12.44 -0.79 -13.15
N ALA A 72 11.43 -0.56 -14.00
CA ALA A 72 11.13 0.76 -14.55
C ALA A 72 10.82 1.76 -13.43
N LEU A 73 10.01 1.39 -12.43
CA LEU A 73 9.70 2.27 -11.29
C LEU A 73 10.93 2.64 -10.46
N VAL A 74 11.79 1.66 -10.13
CA VAL A 74 13.03 1.91 -9.38
C VAL A 74 13.95 2.80 -10.20
N PHE A 75 14.15 2.50 -11.48
CA PHE A 75 14.97 3.30 -12.38
C PHE A 75 14.46 4.75 -12.46
N LEU A 76 13.17 4.96 -12.71
CA LEU A 76 12.55 6.28 -12.77
C LEU A 76 12.66 7.04 -11.44
N ALA A 77 12.58 6.35 -10.31
CA ALA A 77 12.73 6.98 -9.00
C ALA A 77 14.17 7.46 -8.72
N LEU A 78 15.17 6.80 -9.31
CA LEU A 78 16.58 7.17 -9.18
C LEU A 78 17.00 8.29 -10.15
N LEU A 79 16.30 8.43 -11.29
CA LEU A 79 16.63 9.41 -12.34
C LEU A 79 16.79 10.85 -11.84
N PRO A 80 15.88 11.42 -11.02
CA PRO A 80 16.04 12.79 -10.54
C PRO A 80 17.31 13.01 -9.72
N GLY A 81 17.65 12.05 -8.85
CA GLY A 81 18.85 12.13 -8.02
C GLY A 81 20.13 11.96 -8.83
N ALA A 82 20.15 11.02 -9.77
CA ALA A 82 21.28 10.81 -10.67
C ALA A 82 21.53 12.03 -11.57
N ALA A 83 20.47 12.60 -12.16
CA ALA A 83 20.57 13.81 -12.98
C ALA A 83 21.10 15.01 -12.18
N ALA A 84 20.62 15.18 -10.94
CA ALA A 84 21.08 16.26 -10.06
C ALA A 84 22.54 16.06 -9.61
N ALA A 85 22.98 14.83 -9.36
CA ALA A 85 24.36 14.52 -8.99
C ALA A 85 25.37 14.86 -10.09
N VAL A 86 24.99 14.67 -11.36
CA VAL A 86 25.82 15.04 -12.53
C VAL A 86 25.83 16.56 -12.76
N ALA A 87 24.73 17.25 -12.45
CA ALA A 87 24.54 18.67 -12.73
C ALA A 87 25.08 19.62 -11.63
N SER A 88 26.38 19.51 -11.26
CA SER A 88 27.15 20.43 -10.37
C SER A 88 26.58 20.70 -8.95
N HIS A 89 27.46 20.80 -7.95
CA HIS A 89 27.05 21.03 -6.56
C HIS A 89 26.57 22.48 -6.32
N GLY A 90 25.26 22.68 -6.17
CA GLY A 90 24.67 23.98 -5.82
C GLY A 90 23.13 23.97 -5.83
N GLY A 91 22.48 25.07 -5.45
CA GLY A 91 21.00 25.16 -5.38
C GLY A 91 20.25 24.88 -6.69
N ARG A 92 20.93 24.97 -7.84
CA ARG A 92 20.39 24.59 -9.16
C ARG A 92 20.15 23.07 -9.28
N ALA A 93 20.96 22.24 -8.64
CA ALA A 93 20.78 20.79 -8.65
C ALA A 93 19.51 20.37 -7.91
N THR A 94 19.22 20.98 -6.77
CA THR A 94 17.98 20.73 -6.00
C THR A 94 16.74 21.15 -6.79
N GLY A 95 16.78 22.32 -7.44
CA GLY A 95 15.69 22.78 -8.31
C GLY A 95 15.44 21.84 -9.49
N LEU A 96 16.50 21.39 -10.16
CA LEU A 96 16.41 20.43 -11.26
C LEU A 96 15.82 19.08 -10.79
N GLN A 97 16.25 18.58 -9.63
CA GLN A 97 15.71 17.35 -9.05
C GLN A 97 14.21 17.45 -8.81
N MET A 98 13.73 18.57 -8.25
CA MET A 98 12.31 18.78 -7.96
C MET A 98 11.49 18.87 -9.24
N VAL A 99 11.95 19.65 -10.24
CA VAL A 99 11.27 19.79 -11.53
C VAL A 99 11.19 18.44 -12.24
N LEU A 100 12.29 17.68 -12.26
CA LEU A 100 12.32 16.37 -12.91
C LEU A 100 11.44 15.35 -12.17
N ALA A 101 11.43 15.35 -10.84
CA ALA A 101 10.54 14.49 -10.05
C ALA A 101 9.05 14.81 -10.32
N LEU A 102 8.70 16.09 -10.46
CA LEU A 102 7.33 16.50 -10.78
C LEU A 102 6.96 16.17 -12.24
N ALA A 103 7.89 16.35 -13.18
CA ALA A 103 7.69 16.01 -14.58
C ALA A 103 7.51 14.50 -14.82
N LEU A 104 8.20 13.67 -14.03
CA LEU A 104 8.08 12.21 -14.08
C LEU A 104 6.84 11.68 -13.35
N LEU A 105 6.16 12.50 -12.55
CA LEU A 105 5.02 12.06 -11.73
C LEU A 105 3.89 11.38 -12.54
N PRO A 106 3.44 11.89 -13.71
CA PRO A 106 2.44 11.20 -14.53
C PRO A 106 2.92 9.82 -15.01
N LEU A 107 4.18 9.72 -15.42
CA LEU A 107 4.77 8.47 -15.90
C LEU A 107 4.94 7.45 -14.76
N ILE A 108 5.43 7.89 -13.60
CA ILE A 108 5.49 7.06 -12.38
C ILE A 108 4.08 6.58 -12.01
N ALA A 109 3.09 7.46 -12.08
CA ALA A 109 1.71 7.10 -11.76
C ALA A 109 1.15 6.06 -12.75
N ALA A 110 1.45 6.19 -14.04
CA ALA A 110 1.03 5.26 -15.08
C ALA A 110 1.62 3.85 -14.88
N LEU A 111 2.83 3.74 -14.30
CA LEU A 111 3.46 2.46 -13.96
C LEU A 111 2.99 1.90 -12.61
N LYS A 112 2.74 2.75 -11.61
CA LYS A 112 2.26 2.33 -10.29
C LYS A 112 0.84 1.78 -10.33
N LEU A 113 -0.05 2.35 -11.14
CA LEU A 113 -1.44 1.90 -11.21
C LEU A 113 -1.62 0.43 -11.64
N PRO A 114 -1.04 -0.06 -12.75
CA PRO A 114 -1.13 -1.47 -13.12
C PRO A 114 -0.44 -2.37 -12.09
N LEU A 115 0.60 -1.86 -11.41
CA LEU A 115 1.23 -2.59 -10.32
C LEU A 115 0.28 -2.76 -9.12
N TYR A 116 -0.38 -1.69 -8.67
CA TYR A 116 -1.37 -1.78 -7.60
C TYR A 116 -2.55 -2.67 -7.99
N ARG A 117 -3.03 -2.56 -9.23
CA ARG A 117 -4.07 -3.45 -9.75
C ARG A 117 -3.63 -4.91 -9.67
N TRP A 118 -2.43 -5.21 -10.13
CA TRP A 118 -1.86 -6.55 -10.04
C TRP A 118 -1.76 -7.03 -8.58
N ILE A 119 -1.24 -6.21 -7.66
CA ILE A 119 -1.16 -6.58 -6.23
C ILE A 119 -2.54 -6.93 -5.69
N ILE A 120 -3.52 -6.05 -5.86
CA ILE A 120 -4.87 -6.21 -5.31
C ILE A 120 -5.55 -7.46 -5.88
N GLU A 121 -5.51 -7.64 -7.20
CA GLU A 121 -6.18 -8.77 -7.88
C GLU A 121 -5.59 -10.13 -7.53
N HIS A 122 -4.35 -10.17 -7.01
CA HIS A 122 -3.69 -11.41 -6.58
C HIS A 122 -3.76 -11.64 -5.07
N ILE A 123 -4.46 -10.80 -4.30
CA ILE A 123 -4.77 -11.06 -2.88
C ILE A 123 -6.15 -11.70 -2.83
N ARG A 124 -6.22 -13.03 -2.76
CA ARG A 124 -7.48 -13.76 -2.61
C ARG A 124 -7.93 -13.79 -1.16
N LEU A 125 -9.23 -13.68 -0.95
CA LEU A 125 -9.86 -13.94 0.34
C LEU A 125 -10.59 -15.28 0.30
N GLU A 126 -10.37 -16.10 1.31
CA GLU A 126 -11.02 -17.40 1.47
C GLU A 126 -11.89 -17.37 2.74
N PRO A 127 -13.24 -17.40 2.65
CA PRO A 127 -14.10 -17.41 1.45
C PRO A 127 -14.42 -15.99 0.92
N GLY A 128 -14.38 -15.78 -0.40
CA GLY A 128 -14.68 -14.49 -1.04
C GLY A 128 -14.08 -14.28 -2.44
N GLY A 129 -13.08 -15.08 -2.84
CA GLY A 129 -12.47 -14.99 -4.17
C GLY A 129 -11.46 -13.85 -4.31
N ALA A 130 -11.13 -13.50 -5.55
CA ALA A 130 -10.15 -12.45 -5.87
C ALA A 130 -10.86 -11.10 -6.08
N PRO A 131 -10.46 -10.03 -5.38
CA PRO A 131 -11.03 -8.72 -5.58
C PRO A 131 -10.58 -8.12 -6.92
N ARG A 132 -11.43 -7.31 -7.53
CA ARG A 132 -11.14 -6.54 -8.74
C ARG A 132 -10.91 -5.08 -8.39
N PHE A 133 -9.91 -4.46 -9.02
CA PHE A 133 -9.60 -3.04 -8.81
C PHE A 133 -10.09 -2.16 -9.97
N THR A 134 -11.12 -1.36 -9.73
CA THR A 134 -11.75 -0.51 -10.75
C THR A 134 -11.24 0.93 -10.79
N GLY A 135 -10.12 1.22 -10.11
CA GLY A 135 -9.53 2.56 -10.08
C GLY A 135 -9.07 3.02 -11.47
N ARG A 136 -9.36 4.29 -11.80
CA ARG A 136 -8.98 4.92 -13.08
C ARG A 136 -7.73 5.79 -12.94
N TYR A 137 -6.95 5.87 -14.02
CA TYR A 137 -5.71 6.65 -14.09
C TYR A 137 -5.84 8.13 -13.72
N PRO A 138 -6.76 8.95 -14.29
CA PRO A 138 -6.81 10.37 -13.96
C PRO A 138 -7.12 10.63 -12.48
N ALA A 139 -7.98 9.82 -11.87
CA ALA A 139 -8.27 9.91 -10.44
C ALA A 139 -7.05 9.55 -9.59
N TYR A 140 -6.33 8.48 -9.95
CA TYR A 140 -5.09 8.10 -9.27
C TYR A 140 -3.99 9.18 -9.42
N LEU A 141 -3.85 9.76 -10.61
CA LEU A 141 -2.91 10.86 -10.87
C LEU A 141 -3.25 12.09 -10.02
N ALA A 142 -4.54 12.46 -9.94
CA ALA A 142 -4.99 13.56 -9.08
C ALA A 142 -4.64 13.31 -7.61
N TRP A 143 -4.86 12.09 -7.10
CA TRP A 143 -4.44 11.73 -5.74
C TRP A 143 -2.93 11.74 -5.54
N ALA A 144 -2.16 11.25 -6.52
CA ALA A 144 -0.70 11.27 -6.46
C ALA A 144 -0.15 12.71 -6.45
N ALA A 145 -0.72 13.60 -7.28
CA ALA A 145 -0.38 15.01 -7.29
C ALA A 145 -0.79 15.71 -5.99
N ALA A 146 -2.00 15.45 -5.48
CA ALA A 146 -2.47 15.97 -4.20
C ALA A 146 -1.58 15.51 -3.04
N LEU A 147 -1.17 14.24 -3.02
CA LEU A 147 -0.26 13.71 -2.00
C LEU A 147 1.11 14.40 -2.10
N THR A 148 1.64 14.55 -3.31
CA THR A 148 2.92 15.24 -3.55
C THR A 148 2.87 16.69 -3.08
N LEU A 149 1.81 17.43 -3.42
CA LEU A 149 1.61 18.80 -2.98
C LEU A 149 1.39 18.87 -1.46
N SER A 150 0.72 17.89 -0.86
CA SER A 150 0.45 17.86 0.57
C SER A 150 1.69 17.68 1.43
N TYR A 151 2.78 17.10 0.91
CA TYR A 151 4.06 17.02 1.63
C TYR A 151 4.70 18.39 1.88
N PHE A 152 4.35 19.41 1.10
CA PHE A 152 4.76 20.79 1.39
C PHE A 152 3.98 21.39 2.57
N THR A 153 2.92 20.71 3.03
CA THR A 153 2.20 21.07 4.24
C THR A 153 2.66 20.20 5.40
N ILE A 154 2.83 20.79 6.59
CA ILE A 154 3.25 20.05 7.79
C ILE A 154 2.18 19.03 8.21
N ILE A 155 0.90 19.41 8.12
CA ILE A 155 -0.22 18.66 8.69
C ILE A 155 -1.11 17.99 7.63
N GLY A 156 -1.10 18.43 6.37
CA GLY A 156 -2.07 17.98 5.37
C GLY A 156 -1.81 16.59 4.79
N TRP A 157 -0.54 16.17 4.72
CA TRP A 157 -0.16 14.89 4.09
C TRP A 157 -0.82 13.63 4.68
N PRO A 158 -1.03 13.48 6.00
CA PRO A 158 -1.69 12.30 6.55
C PRO A 158 -3.16 12.21 6.17
N PHE A 159 -3.85 13.36 6.05
CA PHE A 159 -5.25 13.39 5.64
C PHE A 159 -5.39 13.00 4.18
N VAL A 160 -4.51 13.49 3.31
CA VAL A 160 -4.49 13.13 1.90
C VAL A 160 -4.10 11.65 1.72
N ALA A 161 -3.12 11.15 2.47
CA ALA A 161 -2.73 9.74 2.45
C ALA A 161 -3.89 8.82 2.87
N VAL A 162 -4.58 9.13 3.97
CA VAL A 162 -5.75 8.36 4.43
C VAL A 162 -6.92 8.46 3.43
N ALA A 163 -7.16 9.64 2.86
CA ALA A 163 -8.20 9.80 1.84
C ALA A 163 -7.88 9.01 0.55
N MET A 164 -6.61 8.95 0.16
CA MET A 164 -6.13 8.14 -0.96
C MET A 164 -6.29 6.65 -0.68
N VAL A 165 -5.93 6.17 0.52
CA VAL A 165 -6.18 4.77 0.93
C VAL A 165 -7.67 4.44 0.92
N ARG A 166 -8.53 5.32 1.45
CA ARG A 166 -9.99 5.16 1.38
C ARG A 166 -10.50 5.14 -0.06
N TRP A 167 -9.91 5.95 -0.94
CA TRP A 167 -10.21 5.90 -2.37
C TRP A 167 -9.81 4.57 -2.98
N PHE A 168 -8.65 4.01 -2.65
CA PHE A 168 -8.26 2.65 -3.06
C PHE A 168 -9.30 1.63 -2.60
N CYS A 169 -9.61 1.58 -1.30
CA CYS A 169 -10.58 0.64 -0.72
C CYS A 169 -11.95 0.70 -1.43
N ARG A 170 -12.48 1.90 -1.71
CA ARG A 170 -13.75 2.07 -2.46
C ARG A 170 -13.72 1.54 -3.89
N HIS A 171 -12.54 1.40 -4.48
CA HIS A 171 -12.36 0.88 -5.84
C HIS A 171 -11.93 -0.60 -5.85
N VAL A 172 -11.87 -1.24 -4.69
CA VAL A 172 -11.70 -2.70 -4.56
C VAL A 172 -13.08 -3.33 -4.43
N ARG A 173 -13.46 -4.19 -5.38
CA ARG A 173 -14.74 -4.92 -5.36
C ARG A 173 -14.49 -6.42 -5.30
N GLY A 174 -15.00 -7.08 -4.27
CA GLY A 174 -15.03 -8.54 -4.16
C GLY A 174 -16.39 -9.12 -4.52
N GLU A 175 -16.46 -10.43 -4.77
CA GLU A 175 -17.72 -11.15 -4.91
C GLU A 175 -18.34 -11.31 -3.51
N GLY A 176 -19.31 -10.44 -3.17
CA GLY A 176 -20.01 -10.46 -1.88
C GLY A 176 -19.34 -9.67 -0.75
N TYR A 177 -18.27 -8.91 -1.03
CA TYR A 177 -17.65 -8.03 -0.04
C TYR A 177 -17.06 -6.75 -0.63
N ALA A 178 -17.00 -5.72 0.20
CA ALA A 178 -16.30 -4.46 -0.04
C ALA A 178 -15.21 -4.27 1.02
N VAL A 179 -14.21 -3.44 0.71
CA VAL A 179 -13.15 -3.07 1.66
C VAL A 179 -13.38 -1.63 2.10
N ALA A 180 -13.30 -1.40 3.41
CA ALA A 180 -13.35 -0.08 4.01
C ALA A 180 -12.09 0.20 4.83
N PHE A 181 -11.82 1.48 5.08
CA PHE A 181 -10.68 1.91 5.90
C PHE A 181 -11.13 2.94 6.94
N ALA A 182 -11.08 2.53 8.21
CA ALA A 182 -11.53 3.31 9.36
C ALA A 182 -10.49 4.32 9.86
N GLY A 183 -9.22 4.17 9.45
CA GLY A 183 -8.11 5.01 9.93
C GLY A 183 -8.31 6.50 9.64
N THR A 184 -7.75 7.35 10.50
CA THR A 184 -7.88 8.82 10.44
C THR A 184 -6.55 9.49 10.18
N GLY A 185 -6.59 10.68 9.55
CA GLY A 185 -5.40 11.49 9.31
C GLY A 185 -4.68 11.89 10.60
N TRP A 186 -5.44 12.21 11.65
CA TRP A 186 -4.89 12.48 12.98
C TRP A 186 -4.18 11.26 13.60
N GLY A 187 -4.79 10.08 13.47
CA GLY A 187 -4.19 8.83 13.90
C GLY A 187 -2.86 8.54 13.18
N LEU A 188 -2.80 8.80 11.88
CA LEU A 188 -1.56 8.67 11.11
C LEU A 188 -0.53 9.73 11.50
N LEU A 189 -0.96 10.98 11.74
CA LEU A 189 -0.07 12.09 12.11
C LEU A 189 0.66 11.81 13.44
N TRP A 190 -0.09 11.50 14.51
CA TRP A 190 0.51 11.23 15.82
C TRP A 190 1.41 10.00 15.80
N ARG A 191 0.99 8.92 15.11
CA ARG A 191 1.82 7.72 14.99
C ARG A 191 3.09 7.99 14.19
N SER A 192 3.04 8.82 13.16
CA SER A 192 4.23 9.23 12.40
C SER A 192 5.24 9.95 13.29
N LEU A 193 4.78 10.76 14.24
CA LEU A 193 5.66 11.40 15.23
C LEU A 193 6.30 10.38 16.17
N VAL A 194 5.52 9.44 16.70
CA VAL A 194 6.04 8.34 17.55
C VAL A 194 7.03 7.47 16.77
N TRP A 195 6.73 7.14 15.52
CA TRP A 195 7.60 6.39 14.63
C TRP A 195 8.88 7.15 14.30
N LEU A 196 8.81 8.47 14.10
CA LEU A 196 9.99 9.31 13.90
C LEU A 196 10.94 9.21 15.11
N VAL A 197 10.41 9.38 16.33
CA VAL A 197 11.20 9.23 17.56
C VAL A 197 11.75 7.80 17.70
N GLY A 198 10.92 6.80 17.42
CA GLY A 198 11.31 5.40 17.45
C GLY A 198 12.24 4.96 16.31
N MET A 199 12.47 5.79 15.30
CA MET A 199 13.44 5.51 14.22
C MET A 199 14.80 6.16 14.48
N VAL A 200 14.84 7.23 15.28
CA VAL A 200 16.10 7.82 15.77
C VAL A 200 16.88 6.80 16.63
N LEU A 201 16.16 5.97 17.35
CA LEU A 201 16.72 4.87 18.13
C LEU A 201 16.75 3.62 17.25
N ILE A 202 17.94 3.06 16.99
CA ILE A 202 18.09 1.87 16.12
C ILE A 202 17.34 0.66 16.68
N LEU A 203 17.34 0.50 18.01
CA LEU A 203 16.68 -0.62 18.69
C LEU A 203 15.18 -0.71 18.38
N PRO A 204 14.35 0.34 18.53
CA PRO A 204 12.92 0.27 18.26
C PRO A 204 12.48 0.14 16.79
N ILE A 205 13.40 0.23 15.80
CA ILE A 205 13.05 0.15 14.37
C ILE A 205 12.15 -1.07 14.03
N PRO A 206 12.43 -2.31 14.47
CA PRO A 206 11.56 -3.47 14.21
C PRO A 206 10.13 -3.29 14.74
N TRP A 207 9.98 -2.67 15.91
CA TRP A 207 8.68 -2.43 16.54
C TRP A 207 7.92 -1.30 15.86
N VAL A 208 8.62 -0.27 15.41
CA VAL A 208 8.02 0.80 14.60
C VAL A 208 7.47 0.25 13.29
N LEU A 209 8.25 -0.59 12.58
CA LEU A 209 7.78 -1.23 11.34
C LEU A 209 6.57 -2.13 11.59
N ARG A 210 6.61 -2.97 12.64
CA ARG A 210 5.43 -3.75 13.06
C ARG A 210 4.23 -2.87 13.36
N SER A 211 4.42 -1.77 14.10
CA SER A 211 3.35 -0.84 14.45
C SER A 211 2.74 -0.19 13.22
N LEU A 212 3.52 0.06 12.17
CA LEU A 212 3.04 0.61 10.90
C LEU A 212 2.18 -0.40 10.14
N TYR A 213 2.65 -1.65 10.01
CA TYR A 213 1.89 -2.72 9.36
C TYR A 213 0.63 -3.11 10.14
N ALA A 214 0.72 -3.15 11.46
CA ALA A 214 -0.42 -3.38 12.34
C ALA A 214 -1.44 -2.26 12.21
N TRP A 215 -1.03 -0.99 12.28
CA TRP A 215 -1.97 0.12 12.13
C TRP A 215 -2.71 0.08 10.79
N LEU A 216 -2.03 -0.25 9.69
CA LEU A 216 -2.69 -0.38 8.39
C LEU A 216 -3.73 -1.51 8.42
N ALA A 217 -3.36 -2.69 8.94
CA ALA A 217 -4.25 -3.85 9.03
C ALA A 217 -5.44 -3.61 9.97
N ASP A 218 -5.19 -3.10 11.18
CA ASP A 218 -6.18 -2.87 12.24
C ASP A 218 -7.25 -1.84 11.83
N ASN A 219 -6.95 -1.01 10.85
CA ASN A 219 -7.88 -0.01 10.31
C ASN A 219 -8.52 -0.45 8.99
N LEU A 220 -8.17 -1.61 8.45
CA LEU A 220 -8.86 -2.21 7.32
C LEU A 220 -10.04 -3.04 7.82
N GLU A 221 -11.18 -2.84 7.18
CA GLU A 221 -12.41 -3.57 7.47
C GLU A 221 -12.92 -4.22 6.18
N ILE A 222 -13.45 -5.43 6.31
CA ILE A 222 -14.25 -6.04 5.24
C ILE A 222 -15.71 -5.84 5.58
N VAL A 223 -16.46 -5.25 4.65
CA VAL A 223 -17.91 -5.15 4.71
C VAL A 223 -18.48 -6.26 3.84
N ARG A 224 -19.09 -7.28 4.44
CA ARG A 224 -19.77 -8.35 3.72
C ARG A 224 -21.22 -7.95 3.45
N HIS A 225 -21.69 -8.29 2.27
CA HIS A 225 -23.10 -8.19 1.92
C HIS A 225 -23.67 -9.60 1.96
N ASP A 226 -24.33 -9.96 3.08
CA ASP A 226 -24.94 -11.26 3.20
C ASP A 226 -26.12 -11.35 2.21
N ALA A 227 -26.07 -12.33 1.30
CA ALA A 227 -27.19 -12.70 0.45
C ALA A 227 -28.22 -13.52 1.25
N GLN A 228 -28.75 -12.95 2.34
CA GLN A 228 -29.94 -13.50 3.00
C GLN A 228 -31.17 -13.01 2.25
N GLY A 229 -31.62 -13.82 1.26
CA GLY A 229 -32.82 -13.51 0.50
C GLY A 229 -33.46 -14.65 -0.30
N GLU A 230 -32.80 -15.78 -0.56
CA GLU A 230 -33.37 -16.79 -1.49
C GLU A 230 -33.61 -18.20 -0.92
N PHE A 231 -33.28 -18.49 0.35
CA PHE A 231 -33.47 -19.83 0.92
C PHE A 231 -34.27 -19.86 2.23
N GLY A 232 -35.27 -18.99 2.36
CA GLY A 232 -36.16 -18.94 3.52
C GLY A 232 -37.65 -19.24 3.25
N SER A 233 -38.04 -19.51 2.00
CA SER A 233 -39.43 -19.83 1.64
C SER A 233 -39.53 -21.11 0.81
N PHE A 234 -39.15 -22.24 1.39
CA PHE A 234 -39.76 -23.52 1.01
C PHE A 234 -40.18 -24.23 2.27
N SER A 235 -41.35 -23.84 2.78
CA SER A 235 -42.18 -24.70 3.60
C SER A 235 -42.76 -25.81 2.73
N ALA A 236 -42.56 -27.05 3.12
CA ALA A 236 -43.48 -28.17 2.89
C ALA A 236 -43.42 -29.09 4.10
#